data_AF-A0A0U5G1N3-F1
#
_entry.id   AF-A0A0U5G1N3-F1
#
_cell.length_a   1.000
_cell.length_b   1.000
_cell.length_c   1.000
_cell.angle_alpha   90.00
_cell.angle_beta   90.00
_cell.angle_gamma   90.00
#
_symmetry.space_group_name_H-M   'P 1'
#
loop_
_entity.id
_entity.type
_entity.pdbx_description
1 polymer ?
#
loop_
_entity_poly.entity_id
_entity_poly.type
_entity_poly.pdbx_seq_one_letter_code
_entity_poly.pdbx_strand_id
1 'polypeptide(L)'
;MSDVKNTVSNFPASSQGGEEGPHYSDLTLAALVEHHGWHYHNPNRPASGVERLFAGLGPDGDLVPNGARYLGANYSKDPESRRYIALHYGFDLLKDWDGREGTPAEIAAQVNKWAEQYVQMERTKLKAA
;
A
#
# COMPACT_ATOMS: atom_id res chain seq x y z
N MET A 1 -58.80 -3.21 29.18
CA MET A 1 -57.95 -3.74 28.10
C MET A 1 -56.58 -3.12 28.29
N SER A 2 -55.73 -3.82 29.03
CA SER A 2 -54.37 -3.45 29.36
C SER A 2 -53.47 -4.29 28.48
N ASP A 3 -52.46 -3.71 27.83
CA ASP A 3 -51.21 -4.39 27.47
C ASP A 3 -50.18 -3.36 26.96
N VAL A 4 -49.36 -2.87 27.88
CA VAL A 4 -48.05 -2.28 27.58
C VAL A 4 -47.03 -3.37 27.90
N LYS A 5 -46.44 -4.00 26.87
CA LYS A 5 -45.31 -4.92 27.04
C LYS A 5 -44.03 -4.19 26.64
N ASN A 6 -43.44 -3.53 27.65
CA ASN A 6 -42.10 -2.99 27.60
C ASN A 6 -41.12 -4.15 27.85
N THR A 7 -40.61 -4.79 26.80
CA THR A 7 -39.56 -5.80 26.92
C THR A 7 -38.21 -5.10 26.85
N VAL A 8 -37.60 -4.92 28.03
CA VAL A 8 -36.18 -4.61 28.19
C VAL A 8 -35.40 -5.86 27.81
N SER A 9 -34.82 -5.88 26.61
CA SER A 9 -33.86 -6.92 26.23
C SER A 9 -32.47 -6.54 26.71
N ASN A 10 -32.13 -7.14 27.84
CA ASN A 10 -30.81 -7.28 28.40
C ASN A 10 -29.89 -7.96 27.36
N PHE A 11 -28.91 -7.24 26.79
CA PHE A 11 -27.82 -7.84 26.01
C PHE A 11 -26.58 -7.96 26.90
N PRO A 12 -26.19 -9.18 27.30
CA PRO A 12 -24.81 -9.51 27.56
C PRO A 12 -24.30 -10.35 26.38
N ALA A 13 -23.29 -9.86 25.66
CA ALA A 13 -22.39 -10.71 24.89
C ALA A 13 -21.16 -9.92 24.44
N SER A 14 -20.19 -9.81 25.34
CA SER A 14 -18.81 -9.90 24.91
C SER A 14 -18.60 -11.30 24.35
N SER A 15 -18.35 -11.40 23.05
CA SER A 15 -17.77 -12.59 22.43
C SER A 15 -16.77 -12.13 21.38
N GLN A 16 -15.50 -12.07 21.79
CA GLN A 16 -14.35 -12.18 20.90
C GLN A 16 -14.43 -13.49 20.10
N GLY A 17 -14.03 -13.45 18.83
CA GLY A 17 -13.87 -14.63 17.99
C GLY A 17 -14.68 -14.57 16.70
N GLY A 18 -14.24 -13.77 15.74
CA GLY A 18 -14.66 -13.86 14.34
C GLY A 18 -13.41 -13.68 13.49
N GLU A 19 -13.18 -14.56 12.53
CA GLU A 19 -12.03 -14.54 11.61
C GLU A 19 -11.80 -13.11 11.09
N GLU A 20 -10.72 -12.46 11.55
CA GLU A 20 -10.33 -11.16 11.00
C GLU A 20 -9.95 -11.40 9.54
N GLY A 21 -10.83 -10.96 8.63
CA GLY A 21 -10.52 -10.94 7.21
C GLY A 21 -9.21 -10.21 6.93
N PRO A 22 -8.63 -10.38 5.73
CA PRO A 22 -7.36 -9.75 5.39
C PRO A 22 -7.42 -8.23 5.62
N HIS A 23 -6.39 -7.68 6.24
CA HIS A 23 -6.35 -6.26 6.58
C HIS A 23 -6.38 -5.42 5.29
N TYR A 24 -7.07 -4.27 5.31
CA TYR A 24 -7.22 -3.43 4.10
C TYR A 24 -5.89 -3.07 3.45
N SER A 25 -4.84 -2.83 4.25
CA SER A 25 -3.49 -2.58 3.74
C SER A 25 -2.87 -3.79 3.05
N ASP A 26 -3.14 -5.01 3.50
CA ASP A 26 -2.68 -6.24 2.86
C ASP A 26 -3.35 -6.38 1.48
N LEU A 27 -4.65 -6.07 1.42
CA LEU A 27 -5.41 -6.01 0.18
C LEU A 27 -4.91 -4.91 -0.76
N THR A 28 -4.44 -3.78 -0.24
CA THR A 28 -3.87 -2.71 -1.06
C THR A 28 -2.56 -3.15 -1.72
N LEU A 29 -1.69 -3.83 -0.96
CA LEU A 29 -0.45 -4.40 -1.51
C LEU A 29 -0.77 -5.47 -2.56
N ALA A 30 -1.78 -6.32 -2.32
CA ALA A 30 -2.23 -7.30 -3.31
C ALA A 30 -2.75 -6.63 -4.59
N ALA A 31 -3.57 -5.59 -4.47
CA ALA A 31 -4.09 -4.85 -5.63
C ALA A 31 -2.97 -4.17 -6.46
N LEU A 32 -1.88 -3.72 -5.83
CA LEU A 32 -0.70 -3.25 -6.56
C LEU A 32 -0.07 -4.34 -7.43
N VAL A 33 0.01 -5.57 -6.92
CA VAL A 33 0.52 -6.72 -7.67
C VAL A 33 -0.42 -7.11 -8.80
N GLU A 34 -1.71 -7.27 -8.49
CA GLU A 34 -2.72 -7.76 -9.43
C GLU A 34 -3.01 -6.80 -10.58
N HIS A 35 -2.93 -5.48 -10.36
CA HIS A 35 -3.40 -4.49 -11.33
C HIS A 35 -2.32 -3.56 -11.87
N HIS A 36 -1.18 -3.44 -11.19
CA HIS A 36 -0.20 -2.38 -11.48
C HIS A 36 1.22 -2.86 -11.75
N GLY A 37 1.43 -4.18 -11.85
CA GLY A 37 2.73 -4.76 -12.21
C GLY A 37 3.79 -4.61 -11.14
N TRP A 38 3.37 -4.51 -9.88
CA TRP A 38 4.26 -4.64 -8.72
C TRP A 38 4.45 -6.11 -8.37
N HIS A 39 5.45 -6.42 -7.56
CA HIS A 39 5.67 -7.77 -7.03
C HIS A 39 6.11 -7.73 -5.58
N TYR A 40 5.81 -8.79 -4.82
CA TYR A 40 6.25 -8.89 -3.43
C TYR A 40 7.77 -8.97 -3.34
N HIS A 41 8.36 -8.22 -2.41
CA HIS A 41 9.80 -8.27 -2.16
C HIS A 41 10.24 -9.69 -1.71
N ASN A 42 9.40 -10.34 -0.90
CA ASN A 42 9.52 -11.75 -0.59
C ASN A 42 8.19 -12.45 -0.87
N PRO A 43 8.11 -13.33 -1.90
CA PRO A 43 6.86 -14.02 -2.24
C PRO A 43 6.37 -14.95 -1.12
N ASN A 44 7.26 -15.35 -0.20
CA ASN A 44 6.92 -16.18 0.96
C ASN A 44 6.53 -15.33 2.19
N ARG A 45 6.63 -13.99 2.12
CA ARG A 45 6.24 -13.07 3.19
C ARG A 45 5.54 -11.84 2.59
N PRO A 46 4.24 -11.92 2.23
CA PRO A 46 3.52 -10.81 1.60
C PRO A 46 3.48 -9.53 2.45
N ALA A 47 3.68 -9.63 3.76
CA ALA A 47 3.81 -8.50 4.68
C ALA A 47 5.12 -7.70 4.51
N SER A 48 6.09 -8.15 3.70
CA SER A 48 7.35 -7.42 3.48
C SER A 48 7.21 -6.18 2.60
N GLY A 49 6.03 -5.95 2.01
CA GLY A 49 5.80 -4.94 0.99
C GLY A 49 6.02 -5.46 -0.43
N VAL A 50 5.69 -4.60 -1.38
CA VAL A 50 5.81 -4.82 -2.81
C VAL A 50 6.77 -3.80 -3.40
N GLU A 51 7.35 -4.11 -4.55
CA GLU A 51 8.23 -3.20 -5.28
C GLU A 51 7.91 -3.26 -6.77
N ARG A 52 8.33 -2.22 -7.49
CA ARG A 52 8.24 -2.17 -8.95
C ARG A 52 9.48 -1.50 -9.51
N LEU A 53 10.04 -2.09 -10.57
CA LEU A 53 11.20 -1.57 -11.27
C LEU A 53 10.79 -0.50 -12.27
N PHE A 54 11.44 0.67 -12.21
CA PHE A 54 11.22 1.77 -13.15
C PHE A 54 12.54 2.17 -13.81
N ALA A 55 12.54 2.24 -15.14
CA ALA A 55 13.66 2.75 -15.92
C ALA A 55 13.84 4.28 -15.73
N GLY A 56 15.06 4.78 -15.88
CA GLY A 56 15.36 6.21 -15.94
C GLY A 56 15.26 6.95 -14.61
N LEU A 57 15.40 6.24 -13.48
CA LEU A 57 15.46 6.83 -12.14
C LEU A 57 16.89 7.15 -11.68
N GLY A 58 17.89 6.70 -12.45
CA GLY A 58 19.29 7.01 -12.22
C GLY A 58 20.05 7.18 -13.54
N PRO A 59 21.37 7.45 -13.47
CA PRO A 59 22.21 7.47 -14.66
C PRO A 59 22.22 6.09 -15.32
N ASP A 60 22.18 6.10 -16.65
CA ASP A 60 22.38 4.89 -17.44
C ASP A 60 23.84 4.44 -17.33
N GLY A 61 24.05 3.13 -17.32
CA GLY A 61 25.39 2.56 -17.22
C GLY A 61 25.38 1.05 -17.38
N ASP A 62 26.55 0.50 -17.67
CA ASP A 62 26.71 -0.92 -18.01
C ASP A 62 26.22 -1.87 -16.90
N LEU A 63 26.33 -1.46 -15.63
CA LEU A 63 25.88 -2.23 -14.48
C LEU A 63 24.38 -2.09 -14.19
N VAL A 64 23.76 -0.97 -14.57
CA VAL A 64 22.33 -0.75 -14.41
C VAL A 64 21.78 -0.12 -15.69
N PRO A 65 21.47 -0.96 -16.70
CA PRO A 65 20.96 -0.49 -17.97
C PRO A 65 19.72 0.37 -17.76
N ASN A 66 19.58 1.40 -18.59
CA ASN A 66 18.53 2.41 -18.56
C ASN A 66 18.37 3.15 -17.22
N GLY A 67 19.30 3.02 -16.29
CA GLY A 67 19.20 3.65 -14.96
C GLY A 67 18.02 3.14 -14.14
N ALA A 68 17.65 1.86 -14.29
CA ALA A 68 16.53 1.26 -13.58
C ALA A 68 16.70 1.32 -12.05
N ARG A 69 15.63 1.65 -11.33
CA ARG A 69 15.58 1.56 -9.87
C ARG A 69 14.22 1.08 -9.37
N TYR A 70 14.23 0.44 -8.22
CA TYR A 70 13.00 0.01 -7.54
C TYR A 70 12.40 1.15 -6.74
N LEU A 71 11.07 1.27 -6.83
CA LEU A 71 10.26 1.91 -5.81
C LEU A 71 9.58 0.82 -4.97
N GLY A 72 9.50 1.02 -3.67
CA GLY A 72 8.89 0.08 -2.74
C GLY A 72 7.61 0.65 -2.11
N ALA A 73 6.60 -0.17 -1.90
CA ALA A 73 5.41 0.15 -1.13
C ALA A 73 5.23 -0.86 0.00
N ASN A 74 5.11 -0.39 1.23
CA ASN A 74 4.98 -1.23 2.42
C ASN A 74 4.12 -0.52 3.49
N TYR A 75 3.95 -1.14 4.66
CA TYR A 75 3.35 -0.44 5.80
C TYR A 75 4.29 0.66 6.30
N SER A 76 3.73 1.80 6.70
CA SER A 76 4.49 2.88 7.33
C SER A 76 5.20 2.43 8.62
N LYS A 77 6.01 3.34 9.21
CA LYS A 77 6.86 3.14 10.40
C LYS A 77 6.16 2.51 11.61
N ASP A 78 4.84 2.53 11.67
CA ASP A 78 4.04 1.73 12.59
C ASP A 78 3.37 0.54 11.84
N PRO A 79 4.12 -0.55 11.60
CA PRO A 79 3.61 -1.72 10.92
C PRO A 79 2.62 -2.52 11.79
N GLU A 80 2.53 -2.25 13.09
CA GLU A 80 1.59 -2.92 13.97
C GLU A 80 0.16 -2.41 13.74
N SER A 81 -0.02 -1.09 13.55
CA SER A 81 -1.34 -0.56 13.18
C SER A 81 -1.73 -0.83 11.73
N ARG A 82 -0.74 -1.13 10.86
CA ARG A 82 -0.89 -1.32 9.41
C ARG A 82 -1.71 -0.21 8.75
N ARG A 83 -1.83 0.96 9.38
CA ARG A 83 -2.82 1.97 9.00
C ARG A 83 -2.48 2.66 7.69
N TYR A 84 -1.19 2.85 7.46
CA TYR A 84 -0.70 3.63 6.36
C TYR A 84 0.09 2.77 5.38
N ILE A 85 -0.15 2.99 4.09
CA ILE A 85 0.70 2.48 3.02
C ILE A 85 1.69 3.59 2.67
N ALA A 86 2.98 3.26 2.69
CA ALA A 86 4.07 4.18 2.42
C ALA A 86 4.77 3.80 1.11
N LEU A 87 5.07 4.79 0.27
CA LEU A 87 5.86 4.66 -0.95
C LEU A 87 7.28 5.19 -0.70
N HIS A 88 8.28 4.44 -1.16
CA HIS A 88 9.69 4.69 -0.89
C HIS A 88 10.54 4.63 -2.16
N TYR A 89 11.61 5.42 -2.18
CA TYR A 89 12.77 5.25 -3.06
C TYR A 89 14.01 5.00 -2.21
N GLY A 90 14.51 3.76 -2.21
CA GLY A 90 15.53 3.34 -1.25
C GLY A 90 15.03 3.52 0.18
N PHE A 91 15.75 4.32 0.99
CA PHE A 91 15.36 4.63 2.37
C PHE A 91 14.46 5.88 2.49
N ASP A 92 14.29 6.62 1.40
CA ASP A 92 13.54 7.87 1.41
C ASP A 92 12.04 7.60 1.34
N LEU A 93 11.29 8.11 2.32
CA LEU A 93 9.83 8.15 2.26
C LEU A 93 9.41 9.23 1.27
N LEU A 94 8.68 8.81 0.24
CA LEU A 94 8.16 9.72 -0.77
C LEU A 94 6.78 10.26 -0.38
N LYS A 95 5.87 9.38 0.05
CA LYS A 95 4.50 9.72 0.47
C LYS A 95 3.84 8.53 1.20
N ASP A 96 2.86 8.80 2.05
CA ASP A 96 1.95 7.83 2.64
C ASP A 96 0.46 8.11 2.36
N TRP A 97 -0.35 7.06 2.53
CA TRP A 97 -1.82 7.08 2.39
C TRP A 97 -2.45 6.35 3.58
N ASP A 98 -3.48 6.94 4.21
CA ASP A 98 -4.28 6.22 5.21
C ASP A 98 -5.18 5.23 4.46
N GLY A 99 -4.97 3.93 4.69
CA GLY A 99 -5.69 2.88 3.96
C GLY A 99 -7.20 2.83 4.24
N ARG A 100 -7.70 3.65 5.19
CA ARG A 100 -9.12 3.81 5.50
C ARG A 100 -9.81 4.90 4.68
N GLU A 101 -9.05 5.71 3.95
CA GLU A 101 -9.58 6.82 3.12
C GLU A 101 -10.16 6.35 1.78
N GLY A 102 -10.07 5.06 1.46
CA GLY A 102 -10.62 4.50 0.23
C GLY A 102 -10.60 2.98 0.23
N THR A 103 -11.09 2.38 -0.85
CA THR A 103 -10.97 0.94 -1.05
C THR A 103 -9.52 0.56 -1.36
N PRO A 104 -9.11 -0.70 -1.09
CA PRO A 104 -7.76 -1.16 -1.40
C PRO A 104 -7.32 -0.91 -2.85
N ALA A 105 -8.22 -1.11 -3.82
CA ALA A 105 -7.95 -0.86 -5.23
C ALA A 105 -7.77 0.64 -5.54
N GLU A 106 -8.57 1.51 -4.93
CA GLU A 106 -8.43 2.97 -5.09
C GLU A 106 -7.10 3.47 -4.52
N ILE A 107 -6.73 3.01 -3.32
CA ILE A 107 -5.44 3.38 -2.71
C ILE A 107 -4.28 2.84 -3.56
N ALA A 108 -4.34 1.60 -4.03
CA ALA A 108 -3.34 1.02 -4.93
C ALA A 108 -3.18 1.84 -6.22
N ALA A 109 -4.28 2.24 -6.85
CA ALA A 109 -4.25 3.08 -8.03
C ALA A 109 -3.62 4.46 -7.76
N GLN A 110 -3.90 5.07 -6.59
CA GLN A 110 -3.29 6.33 -6.18
C GLN A 110 -1.78 6.19 -5.94
N VAL A 111 -1.35 5.13 -5.25
CA VAL A 111 0.07 4.81 -5.01
C VAL A 111 0.79 4.65 -6.34
N ASN A 112 0.26 3.83 -7.25
CA ASN A 112 0.88 3.59 -8.56
C ASN A 112 0.96 4.87 -9.40
N LYS A 113 -0.14 5.65 -9.44
CA LYS A 113 -0.16 6.92 -10.17
C LYS A 113 0.93 7.87 -9.67
N TRP A 114 1.09 7.97 -8.35
CA TRP A 114 2.09 8.85 -7.76
C TRP A 114 3.51 8.35 -8.05
N ALA A 115 3.75 7.03 -7.97
CA ALA A 115 5.02 6.41 -8.35
C ALA A 115 5.41 6.73 -9.80
N GLU A 116 4.47 6.62 -10.74
CA GLU A 116 4.69 6.96 -12.15
C GLU A 116 4.97 8.45 -12.34
N GLN A 117 4.24 9.33 -11.64
CA GLN A 117 4.49 10.78 -11.67
C GLN A 117 5.87 11.15 -11.13
N TYR A 118 6.28 10.53 -10.02
CA TYR A 118 7.62 10.70 -9.45
C TYR A 118 8.71 10.29 -10.46
N VAL A 119 8.54 9.15 -11.11
CA VAL A 119 9.48 8.66 -12.14
C VAL A 119 9.60 9.64 -13.31
N GLN A 120 8.48 10.20 -13.79
CA GLN A 120 8.53 11.19 -14.87
C GLN A 120 9.24 12.48 -14.44
N MET A 121 9.03 12.92 -13.19
CA MET A 121 9.73 14.07 -12.64
C MET A 121 11.24 13.82 -12.58
N GLU A 122 11.68 12.68 -12.04
CA GLU A 122 13.11 12.35 -11.93
C GLU A 122 13.78 12.21 -13.29
N ARG A 123 13.11 11.57 -14.26
CA ARG A 123 13.59 11.51 -15.66
C ARG A 123 13.79 12.91 -16.26
N THR A 124 12.90 13.84 -15.95
CA THR A 124 12.99 15.21 -16.46
C THR A 124 14.18 15.94 -15.83
N LYS A 125 14.41 15.76 -14.52
CA LYS A 125 15.57 16.34 -13.83
C LYS A 125 16.89 15.81 -14.41
N LEU A 126 17.00 14.51 -14.65
CA LEU A 126 18.21 13.90 -15.21
C LEU A 126 18.52 14.35 -16.63
N LYS A 127 17.50 14.67 -17.44
CA LYS A 127 17.69 15.21 -18.80
C LYS A 127 18.13 16.69 -18.80
N ALA A 128 17.89 17.40 -17.71
CA ALA A 128 18.21 18.83 -17.58
C ALA A 128 19.57 19.07 -16.88
N ALA A 129 20.18 18.03 -16.32
CA ALA A 129 21.50 18.04 -15.69
C ALA A 129 22.60 17.72 -16.70
#